data_AF-Q9AMN1-F1
#
_entry.id   AF-Q9AMN1-F1
#
_cell.length_a   1.000
_cell.length_b   1.000
_cell.length_c   1.000
_cell.angle_alpha   90.00
_cell.angle_beta   90.00
_cell.angle_gamma   90.00
#
_symmetry.space_group_name_H-M   'P 1'
#
loop_
_entity.id
_entity.type
_entity.pdbx_description
1 polymer ?
#
loop_
_entity_poly.entity_id
_entity_poly.type
_entity_poly.pdbx_seq_one_letter_code
_entity_poly.pdbx_strand_id
1 'polypeptide(L)'
;MRQSKPFAVMMKDIYTVREFCEVHSEEKKVLESSERPIVILDKKPSLNLPNNISPNLKSIGVMLPFSPISRLMLQKDLDVLIITKSSNIELKNETAFKNLKNIADYFLIHNREISVPLKTPVVYLINHSKCVLNQSLSSPKKALNNSFSDNFIEIIYGKENTEYSKNFLGGEFFIKTNKEFKMAAHFQYVTLQGKPSPLSSAISYLHFFKYNPDSFIANTGITTNALEKNSNSCLSSIDHFFDCISSLLDIVHTNTYAGEAAQALESIADATTKDYYKYRIKNENSAFVIDIKNILRGVLIDILIKKEKSMIATKFHNTIYHITCQMALILSKLYGINKIILSGTTFQNKRLLEDVSKGLKKENLRVYFNSKPYLDNTEILL
;
A
#
# COMPACT_ATOMS: atom_id res chain seq x y z
N MET A 1 -15.63 13.01 -8.46
CA MET A 1 -14.88 12.45 -9.61
C MET A 1 -13.72 11.61 -9.10
N ARG A 2 -13.41 10.50 -9.77
CA ARG A 2 -12.25 9.64 -9.49
C ARG A 2 -11.06 10.18 -10.28
N GLN A 3 -10.19 10.96 -9.64
CA GLN A 3 -9.12 11.70 -10.33
C GLN A 3 -7.85 10.86 -10.57
N SER A 4 -7.39 10.07 -9.59
CA SER A 4 -6.09 9.37 -9.70
C SER A 4 -6.13 7.86 -9.36
N LYS A 5 -7.21 7.34 -8.76
CA LYS A 5 -7.30 5.92 -8.41
C LYS A 5 -7.31 5.03 -9.66
N PRO A 6 -6.38 4.06 -9.82
CA PRO A 6 -6.22 3.28 -11.05
C PRO A 6 -7.45 2.42 -11.34
N PHE A 7 -7.87 2.40 -12.60
CA PHE A 7 -8.95 1.57 -13.10
C PHE A 7 -8.50 0.12 -13.28
N ALA A 8 -9.42 -0.82 -13.04
CA ALA A 8 -9.22 -2.18 -13.48
C ALA A 8 -9.67 -2.29 -14.95
N VAL A 9 -9.00 -3.15 -15.70
CA VAL A 9 -9.32 -3.45 -17.09
C VAL A 9 -9.63 -4.93 -17.24
N MET A 10 -10.67 -5.24 -18.00
CA MET A 10 -10.96 -6.58 -18.46
C MET A 10 -10.40 -6.74 -19.86
N MET A 11 -9.57 -7.75 -20.05
CA MET A 11 -8.97 -8.07 -21.34
C MET A 11 -9.57 -9.37 -21.85
N LYS A 12 -9.73 -9.48 -23.16
CA LYS A 12 -10.40 -10.58 -23.85
C LYS A 12 -9.83 -11.96 -23.48
N ASP A 13 -8.52 -12.11 -23.55
CA ASP A 13 -7.82 -13.35 -23.25
C ASP A 13 -6.37 -13.10 -22.79
N ILE A 14 -5.68 -14.18 -22.44
CA ILE A 14 -4.29 -14.13 -21.96
C ILE A 14 -3.30 -13.61 -23.01
N TYR A 15 -3.61 -13.70 -24.30
CA TYR A 15 -2.76 -13.18 -25.37
C TYR A 15 -2.81 -11.65 -25.37
N THR A 16 -4.03 -11.08 -25.32
CA THR A 16 -4.20 -9.63 -25.14
C THR A 16 -3.49 -9.15 -23.87
N VAL A 17 -3.61 -9.86 -22.74
CA VAL A 17 -2.90 -9.46 -21.51
C VAL A 17 -1.40 -9.37 -21.73
N ARG A 18 -0.81 -10.33 -22.44
CA ARG A 18 0.63 -10.37 -22.72
C ARG A 18 1.10 -9.29 -23.70
N GLU A 19 0.21 -8.67 -24.46
CA GLU A 19 0.56 -7.52 -25.30
C GLU A 19 0.85 -6.29 -24.45
N PHE A 20 0.06 -6.07 -23.39
CA PHE A 20 0.14 -4.87 -22.53
C PHE A 20 0.94 -5.08 -21.23
N CYS A 21 1.03 -6.30 -20.73
CA CYS A 21 1.58 -6.60 -19.40
C CYS A 21 2.65 -7.70 -19.45
N GLU A 22 3.55 -7.66 -18.49
CA GLU A 22 4.39 -8.81 -18.13
C GLU A 22 3.54 -9.80 -17.33
N VAL A 23 3.62 -11.08 -17.69
CA VAL A 23 2.78 -12.13 -17.08
C VAL A 23 3.60 -13.39 -16.82
N HIS A 24 3.83 -13.68 -15.55
CA HIS A 24 4.45 -14.92 -15.10
C HIS A 24 3.47 -16.10 -15.07
N SER A 25 3.98 -17.31 -14.91
CA SER A 25 3.18 -18.54 -14.99
C SER A 25 2.12 -18.64 -13.90
N GLU A 26 2.42 -18.10 -12.72
CA GLU A 26 1.58 -18.09 -11.53
C GLU A 26 0.51 -17.01 -11.62
N GLU A 27 0.85 -15.83 -12.12
CA GLU A 27 -0.10 -14.77 -12.45
C GLU A 27 -1.12 -15.24 -13.48
N LYS A 28 -0.66 -15.93 -14.53
CA LYS A 28 -1.53 -16.58 -15.51
C LYS A 28 -2.49 -17.56 -14.84
N LYS A 29 -2.00 -18.47 -13.98
CA LYS A 29 -2.84 -19.42 -13.25
C LYS A 29 -3.91 -18.71 -12.41
N VAL A 30 -3.56 -17.59 -11.77
CA VAL A 30 -4.50 -16.80 -10.96
C VAL A 30 -5.54 -16.08 -11.84
N LEU A 31 -5.13 -15.47 -12.96
CA LEU A 31 -6.05 -14.88 -13.95
C LEU A 31 -7.02 -15.92 -14.54
N GLU A 32 -6.51 -17.14 -14.79
CA GLU A 32 -7.27 -18.23 -15.38
C GLU A 32 -8.14 -19.01 -14.39
N SER A 33 -7.99 -18.73 -13.09
CA SER A 33 -8.78 -19.36 -12.04
C SER A 33 -10.28 -19.11 -12.20
N SER A 34 -11.11 -19.98 -11.63
CA SER A 34 -12.56 -19.85 -11.64
C SER A 34 -13.06 -18.55 -10.97
N GLU A 35 -12.29 -18.02 -10.01
CA GLU A 35 -12.60 -16.77 -9.31
C GLU A 35 -12.47 -15.54 -10.21
N ARG A 36 -11.65 -15.60 -11.27
CA ARG A 36 -11.35 -14.50 -12.21
C ARG A 36 -11.08 -13.17 -11.47
N PRO A 37 -10.10 -13.13 -10.55
CA PRO A 37 -9.78 -11.92 -9.79
C PRO A 37 -9.21 -10.82 -10.70
N ILE A 38 -9.17 -9.59 -10.17
CA ILE A 38 -8.32 -8.53 -10.73
C ILE A 38 -6.90 -8.82 -10.25
N VAL A 39 -5.98 -9.12 -11.16
CA VAL A 39 -4.56 -9.33 -10.86
C VAL A 39 -3.80 -8.04 -11.19
N ILE A 40 -3.03 -7.51 -10.24
CA ILE A 40 -2.11 -6.40 -10.47
C ILE A 40 -0.89 -6.93 -11.21
N LEU A 41 -0.66 -6.45 -12.42
CA LEU A 41 0.43 -6.85 -13.31
C LEU A 41 1.30 -5.65 -13.67
N ASP A 42 2.57 -5.91 -13.93
CA ASP A 42 3.52 -4.90 -14.38
C ASP A 42 3.27 -4.60 -15.88
N LYS A 43 3.20 -3.32 -16.24
CA LYS A 43 2.94 -2.87 -17.62
C LYS A 43 4.20 -3.04 -18.47
N LYS A 44 4.03 -3.40 -19.74
CA LYS A 44 5.12 -3.36 -20.71
C LYS A 44 5.39 -1.93 -21.18
N PRO A 45 6.67 -1.54 -21.39
CA PRO A 45 6.99 -0.19 -21.88
C PRO A 45 6.51 0.08 -23.32
N SER A 46 6.40 -0.97 -24.14
CA SER A 46 6.25 -0.87 -25.61
C SER A 46 4.82 -0.63 -26.10
N LEU A 47 3.79 -1.02 -25.35
CA LEU A 47 2.39 -0.89 -25.75
C LEU A 47 1.58 -0.44 -24.55
N ASN A 48 1.19 0.84 -24.54
CA ASN A 48 0.54 1.46 -23.40
C ASN A 48 -0.92 1.76 -23.67
N LEU A 49 -1.77 1.32 -22.74
CA LEU A 49 -3.09 1.88 -22.58
C LEU A 49 -2.99 3.37 -22.20
N PRO A 50 -4.02 4.18 -22.48
CA PRO A 50 -4.07 5.58 -22.06
C PRO A 50 -3.64 5.79 -20.60
N ASN A 51 -2.77 6.77 -20.36
CA ASN A 51 -2.15 6.99 -19.04
C ASN A 51 -3.18 7.27 -17.93
N ASN A 52 -4.35 7.80 -18.28
CA ASN A 52 -5.44 8.07 -17.33
C ASN A 52 -6.07 6.79 -16.72
N ILE A 53 -5.78 5.60 -17.25
CA ILE A 53 -6.27 4.32 -16.69
C ILE A 53 -5.52 3.97 -15.41
N SER A 54 -4.19 4.15 -15.39
CA SER A 54 -3.35 3.86 -14.22
C SER A 54 -2.24 4.91 -14.16
N PRO A 55 -2.57 6.15 -13.78
CA PRO A 55 -1.67 7.29 -13.90
C PRO A 55 -0.51 7.15 -12.93
N ASN A 56 0.71 7.40 -13.43
CA ASN A 56 1.94 7.42 -12.64
C ASN A 56 2.24 6.11 -11.89
N LEU A 57 1.66 4.99 -12.31
CA LEU A 57 1.95 3.65 -11.76
C LEU A 57 2.61 2.78 -12.82
N LYS A 58 3.50 1.88 -12.40
CA LYS A 58 4.11 0.86 -13.29
C LYS A 58 3.23 -0.37 -13.49
N SER A 59 2.15 -0.49 -12.72
CA SER A 59 1.26 -1.64 -12.73
C SER A 59 -0.17 -1.28 -13.11
N ILE A 60 -0.96 -2.29 -13.47
CA ILE A 60 -2.37 -2.16 -13.82
C ILE A 60 -3.15 -3.38 -13.31
N GLY A 61 -4.38 -3.17 -12.87
CA GLY A 61 -5.27 -4.26 -12.47
C GLY A 61 -5.96 -4.87 -13.68
N VAL A 62 -5.71 -6.14 -13.98
CA VAL A 62 -6.26 -6.86 -15.13
C VAL A 62 -7.15 -8.02 -14.67
N MET A 63 -8.29 -8.22 -15.30
CA MET A 63 -9.11 -9.42 -15.14
C MET A 63 -9.46 -10.05 -16.48
N LEU A 64 -9.81 -11.34 -16.46
CA LEU A 64 -10.36 -12.05 -17.60
C LEU A 64 -11.90 -12.14 -17.52
N PRO A 65 -12.60 -12.37 -18.65
CA PRO A 65 -14.05 -12.37 -18.68
C PRO A 65 -14.63 -13.53 -17.87
N PHE A 66 -15.46 -13.21 -16.89
CA PHE A 66 -15.97 -14.18 -15.90
C PHE A 66 -17.42 -14.59 -16.15
N SER A 67 -18.21 -13.80 -16.87
CA SER A 67 -19.62 -14.05 -17.17
C SER A 67 -19.86 -14.25 -18.67
N PRO A 68 -20.93 -14.96 -19.09
CA PRO A 68 -21.28 -15.09 -20.51
C PRO A 68 -21.42 -13.73 -21.21
N ILE A 69 -22.06 -12.75 -20.55
CA ILE A 69 -22.22 -11.40 -21.11
C ILE A 69 -20.86 -10.70 -21.31
N SER A 70 -19.94 -10.81 -20.36
CA SER A 70 -18.60 -10.21 -20.51
C SER A 70 -17.80 -10.83 -21.66
N ARG A 71 -17.96 -12.14 -21.90
CA ARG A 71 -17.33 -12.81 -23.05
C ARG A 71 -17.93 -12.33 -24.37
N LEU A 72 -19.26 -12.23 -24.45
CA LEU A 72 -19.94 -11.73 -25.65
C LEU A 72 -19.54 -10.29 -26.00
N MET A 73 -19.37 -9.43 -24.99
CA MET A 73 -18.93 -8.04 -25.17
C MET A 73 -17.52 -7.95 -25.77
N LEU A 74 -16.60 -8.84 -25.38
CA LEU A 74 -15.20 -8.86 -25.82
C LEU A 74 -14.94 -9.77 -27.05
N GLN A 75 -15.97 -10.45 -27.57
CA GLN A 75 -15.85 -11.33 -28.74
C GLN A 75 -15.98 -10.61 -30.08
N LYS A 76 -16.43 -9.35 -30.09
CA LYS A 76 -16.51 -8.51 -31.30
C LYS A 76 -15.19 -7.75 -31.51
N ASP A 77 -15.27 -6.43 -31.64
CA ASP A 77 -14.15 -5.53 -31.98
C ASP A 77 -13.49 -4.88 -30.73
N LEU A 78 -13.72 -5.45 -29.55
CA LEU A 78 -13.25 -4.91 -28.27
C LEU A 78 -12.32 -5.90 -27.59
N ASP A 79 -11.05 -5.54 -27.47
CA ASP A 79 -10.05 -6.37 -26.77
C ASP A 79 -9.86 -5.96 -25.30
N VAL A 80 -10.19 -4.71 -24.96
CA VAL A 80 -9.99 -4.13 -23.61
C VAL A 80 -11.21 -3.31 -23.19
N LEU A 81 -11.70 -3.54 -21.96
CA LEU A 81 -12.80 -2.80 -21.35
C LEU A 81 -12.40 -2.29 -19.96
N ILE A 82 -12.65 -1.02 -19.66
CA ILE A 82 -12.50 -0.49 -18.30
C ILE A 82 -13.65 -1.01 -17.43
N ILE A 83 -13.31 -1.60 -16.29
CA ILE A 83 -14.29 -2.03 -15.30
C ILE A 83 -14.04 -1.30 -13.98
N THR A 84 -15.09 -0.62 -13.52
CA THR A 84 -15.08 0.04 -12.23
C THR A 84 -16.35 -0.28 -11.46
N LYS A 85 -16.21 -0.36 -10.14
CA LYS A 85 -17.34 -0.28 -9.24
C LYS A 85 -17.57 1.16 -8.81
N SER A 86 -18.83 1.53 -8.60
CA SER A 86 -19.20 2.72 -7.86
C SER A 86 -18.90 2.52 -6.35
N SER A 87 -18.75 3.62 -5.61
CA SER A 87 -18.62 3.58 -4.15
C SER A 87 -19.90 3.03 -3.50
N ASN A 88 -21.06 3.36 -4.08
CA ASN A 88 -22.37 2.83 -3.69
C ASN A 88 -22.79 1.80 -4.73
N ILE A 89 -22.73 0.51 -4.37
CA ILE A 89 -23.09 -0.57 -5.29
C ILE A 89 -24.62 -0.59 -5.41
N GLU A 90 -25.12 -0.26 -6.59
CA GLU A 90 -26.53 -0.32 -6.92
C GLU A 90 -26.92 -1.75 -7.29
N LEU A 91 -27.78 -2.37 -6.48
CA LEU A 91 -28.24 -3.75 -6.70
C LEU A 91 -29.57 -3.82 -7.48
N LYS A 92 -30.34 -2.73 -7.45
CA LYS A 92 -31.64 -2.63 -8.10
C LYS A 92 -31.54 -1.75 -9.33
N ASN A 93 -32.28 -2.12 -10.39
CA ASN A 93 -32.27 -1.39 -11.64
C ASN A 93 -32.79 0.06 -11.46
N GLU A 94 -33.82 0.26 -10.63
CA GLU A 94 -34.42 1.59 -10.41
C GLU A 94 -33.43 2.54 -9.74
N THR A 95 -32.66 2.05 -8.76
CA THR A 95 -31.67 2.87 -8.04
C THR A 95 -30.46 3.15 -8.92
N ALA A 96 -30.04 2.19 -9.75
CA ALA A 96 -28.99 2.38 -10.75
C ALA A 96 -29.35 3.50 -11.74
N PHE A 97 -30.56 3.50 -12.31
CA PHE A 97 -30.99 4.57 -13.21
C PHE A 97 -30.99 5.94 -12.53
N LYS A 98 -31.54 6.01 -11.31
CA LYS A 98 -31.63 7.27 -10.57
C LYS A 98 -30.26 7.86 -10.26
N ASN A 99 -29.31 7.02 -9.83
CA ASN A 99 -28.02 7.47 -9.28
C ASN A 99 -26.94 7.60 -10.37
N LEU A 100 -27.05 6.87 -11.48
CA LEU A 100 -26.04 6.85 -12.54
C LEU A 100 -26.45 7.59 -13.82
N LYS A 101 -27.67 8.14 -13.92
CA LYS A 101 -28.15 8.86 -15.13
C LYS A 101 -27.25 9.99 -15.61
N ASN A 102 -26.49 10.63 -14.72
CA ASN A 102 -25.59 11.74 -15.05
C ASN A 102 -24.13 11.26 -15.26
N ILE A 103 -23.90 9.95 -15.22
CA ILE A 103 -22.56 9.33 -15.31
C ILE A 103 -22.50 8.38 -16.50
N ALA A 104 -23.55 7.59 -16.74
CA ALA A 104 -23.61 6.58 -17.79
C ALA A 104 -24.53 7.04 -18.94
N ASP A 105 -24.02 6.95 -20.16
CA ASP A 105 -24.80 7.21 -21.38
C ASP A 105 -25.79 6.07 -21.68
N TYR A 106 -25.42 4.84 -21.32
CA TYR A 106 -26.20 3.63 -21.58
C TYR A 106 -26.21 2.68 -20.39
N PHE A 107 -27.27 1.88 -20.29
CA PHE A 107 -27.44 0.87 -19.26
C PHE A 107 -27.66 -0.51 -19.87
N LEU A 108 -26.80 -1.46 -19.52
CA LEU A 108 -26.98 -2.89 -19.82
C LEU A 108 -27.48 -3.60 -18.55
N ILE A 109 -28.76 -3.96 -18.53
CA ILE A 109 -29.44 -4.54 -17.36
C ILE A 109 -30.03 -5.92 -17.64
N HIS A 110 -30.48 -6.61 -16.59
CA HIS A 110 -31.23 -7.87 -16.69
C HIS A 110 -32.33 -7.95 -15.61
N ASN A 111 -33.21 -8.93 -15.75
CA ASN A 111 -34.30 -9.23 -14.81
C ASN A 111 -33.94 -10.26 -13.72
N ARG A 112 -32.69 -10.75 -13.67
CA ARG A 112 -32.19 -11.56 -12.55
C ARG A 112 -31.88 -10.67 -11.35
N GLU A 113 -32.53 -10.87 -10.22
CA GLU A 113 -32.26 -10.08 -9.01
C GLU A 113 -30.87 -10.37 -8.43
N ILE A 114 -30.22 -9.32 -7.90
CA ILE A 114 -28.92 -9.41 -7.22
C ILE A 114 -29.14 -9.16 -5.72
N SER A 115 -29.20 -10.24 -4.93
CA SER A 115 -29.45 -10.13 -3.48
C SER A 115 -28.23 -9.75 -2.66
N VAL A 116 -27.02 -10.06 -3.16
CA VAL A 116 -25.76 -9.83 -2.44
C VAL A 116 -24.76 -9.12 -3.35
N PRO A 117 -24.13 -8.02 -2.91
CA PRO A 117 -23.08 -7.39 -3.69
C PRO A 117 -21.87 -8.32 -3.78
N LEU A 118 -21.41 -8.59 -4.99
CA LEU A 118 -20.15 -9.30 -5.19
C LEU A 118 -19.01 -8.28 -5.34
N LYS A 119 -17.99 -8.39 -4.49
CA LYS A 119 -16.74 -7.63 -4.66
C LYS A 119 -15.75 -8.52 -5.40
N THR A 120 -15.26 -8.07 -6.56
CA THR A 120 -14.15 -8.75 -7.22
C THR A 120 -12.87 -8.57 -6.38
N PRO A 121 -12.21 -9.67 -5.98
CA PRO A 121 -10.95 -9.58 -5.27
C PRO A 121 -9.88 -9.00 -6.21
N VAL A 122 -9.08 -8.10 -5.66
CA VAL A 122 -7.88 -7.53 -6.26
C VAL A 122 -6.71 -8.22 -5.60
N VAL A 123 -5.86 -8.82 -6.41
CA VAL A 123 -4.79 -9.69 -5.97
C VAL A 123 -3.49 -9.33 -6.68
N TYR A 124 -2.38 -9.66 -6.07
CA TYR A 124 -1.05 -9.51 -6.62
C TYR A 124 -0.21 -10.68 -6.13
N LEU A 125 0.91 -10.95 -6.78
CA LEU A 125 1.79 -12.04 -6.38
C LEU A 125 3.10 -11.50 -5.83
N ILE A 126 3.54 -12.06 -4.70
CA ILE A 126 4.86 -11.85 -4.12
C ILE A 126 5.51 -13.21 -3.95
N ASN A 127 6.71 -13.40 -4.52
CA ASN A 127 7.46 -14.66 -4.41
C ASN A 127 6.56 -15.89 -4.68
N HIS A 128 5.78 -15.84 -5.77
CA HIS A 128 4.82 -16.88 -6.18
C HIS A 128 3.62 -17.10 -5.23
N SER A 129 3.48 -16.30 -4.17
CA SER A 129 2.36 -16.35 -3.22
C SER A 129 1.30 -15.31 -3.59
N LYS A 130 0.04 -15.75 -3.72
CA LYS A 130 -1.12 -14.87 -3.94
C LYS A 130 -1.38 -14.03 -2.69
N CYS A 131 -1.36 -12.71 -2.84
CA CYS A 131 -1.74 -11.73 -1.84
C CYS A 131 -3.02 -11.02 -2.30
N VAL A 132 -3.92 -10.73 -1.38
CA VAL A 132 -5.22 -10.11 -1.68
C VAL A 132 -5.29 -8.72 -1.04
N LEU A 133 -5.54 -7.69 -1.86
CA LEU A 133 -5.64 -6.29 -1.41
C LEU A 133 -7.01 -5.93 -0.84
N ASN A 134 -8.10 -6.54 -1.34
CA ASN A 134 -9.45 -6.26 -0.88
C ASN A 134 -10.30 -7.52 -0.74
N GLN A 135 -11.25 -7.51 0.18
CA GLN A 135 -12.10 -8.67 0.45
C GLN A 135 -13.11 -8.90 -0.68
N SER A 136 -13.22 -10.15 -1.16
CA SER A 136 -14.40 -10.63 -1.89
C SER A 136 -15.46 -11.09 -0.89
N LEU A 137 -16.70 -10.59 -1.03
CA LEU A 137 -17.83 -10.93 -0.15
C LEU A 137 -18.23 -12.42 -0.24
N SER A 138 -17.77 -13.14 -1.25
CA SER A 138 -18.05 -14.57 -1.48
C SER A 138 -17.12 -15.54 -0.76
N SER A 139 -16.03 -15.06 -0.15
CA SER A 139 -15.17 -15.94 0.65
C SER A 139 -15.81 -16.12 2.03
N PRO A 140 -16.04 -17.37 2.52
CA PRO A 140 -16.59 -17.57 3.85
C PRO A 140 -15.72 -16.84 4.88
N LYS A 141 -16.37 -16.11 5.79
CA LYS A 141 -15.78 -15.48 6.98
C LYS A 141 -15.23 -16.57 7.92
N LYS A 142 -14.23 -17.34 7.47
CA LYS A 142 -13.40 -18.10 8.40
C LYS A 142 -12.53 -17.07 9.09
N ALA A 143 -12.83 -16.79 10.35
CA ALA A 143 -11.84 -16.22 11.25
C ALA A 143 -10.55 -17.00 11.03
N LEU A 144 -9.47 -16.31 10.69
CA LEU A 144 -8.15 -16.91 10.72
C LEU A 144 -7.87 -17.21 12.19
N ASN A 145 -8.32 -18.38 12.65
CA ASN A 145 -7.81 -19.03 13.86
C ASN A 145 -6.39 -19.52 13.55
N ASN A 146 -5.50 -18.60 13.19
CA ASN A 146 -4.08 -18.85 13.34
C ASN A 146 -3.77 -18.52 14.80
N SER A 147 -4.13 -19.46 15.69
CA SER A 147 -3.56 -19.50 17.02
C SER A 147 -2.07 -19.79 16.87
N PHE A 148 -1.28 -18.75 16.59
CA PHE A 148 0.17 -18.83 16.69
C PHE A 148 0.49 -19.02 18.17
N SER A 149 0.56 -20.29 18.60
CA SER A 149 0.96 -20.69 19.95
C SER A 149 2.46 -20.50 20.22
N ASP A 150 3.18 -19.90 19.28
CA ASP A 150 4.64 -19.84 19.26
C ASP A 150 5.11 -18.40 19.40
N ASN A 151 6.32 -18.22 19.93
CA ASN A 151 6.97 -16.92 19.98
C ASN A 151 7.24 -16.38 18.55
N PHE A 152 6.93 -15.10 18.32
CA PHE A 152 7.18 -14.42 17.05
C PHE A 152 7.54 -12.95 17.24
N ILE A 153 8.21 -12.39 16.24
CA ILE A 153 8.42 -10.95 16.07
C ILE A 153 7.42 -10.48 15.03
N GLU A 154 6.63 -9.47 15.35
CA GLU A 154 5.67 -8.88 14.41
C GLU A 154 6.09 -7.45 14.08
N ILE A 155 6.15 -7.13 12.79
CA ILE A 155 6.54 -5.84 12.26
C ILE A 155 5.30 -5.22 11.63
N ILE A 156 4.78 -4.17 12.23
CA ILE A 156 3.53 -3.52 11.83
C ILE A 156 3.85 -2.18 11.20
N TYR A 157 3.72 -2.08 9.87
CA TYR A 157 3.88 -0.82 9.14
C TYR A 157 2.53 -0.35 8.59
N GLY A 158 2.10 0.81 9.07
CA GLY A 158 0.82 1.41 8.71
C GLY A 158 -0.32 0.92 9.60
N LYS A 159 -1.56 1.13 9.15
CA LYS A 159 -2.74 0.73 9.93
C LYS A 159 -2.98 -0.77 9.86
N GLU A 160 -3.41 -1.31 10.99
CA GLU A 160 -3.87 -2.69 11.11
C GLU A 160 -5.08 -2.71 12.05
N ASN A 161 -6.17 -3.37 11.65
CA ASN A 161 -7.41 -3.49 12.42
C ASN A 161 -7.51 -4.90 13.03
N THR A 162 -6.58 -5.23 13.94
CA THR A 162 -6.67 -6.43 14.80
C THR A 162 -6.99 -6.01 16.23
N GLU A 163 -7.46 -6.94 17.06
CA GLU A 163 -7.71 -6.68 18.49
C GLU A 163 -6.46 -6.18 19.22
N TYR A 164 -5.28 -6.62 18.79
CA TYR A 164 -4.00 -6.22 19.37
C TYR A 164 -3.55 -4.84 18.88
N SER A 165 -3.99 -4.39 17.69
CA SER A 165 -3.48 -3.19 17.02
C SER A 165 -4.33 -1.94 17.09
N LYS A 166 -5.45 -1.96 17.84
CA LYS A 166 -6.35 -0.80 18.00
C LYS A 166 -5.68 0.46 18.54
N ASN A 167 -4.53 0.35 19.20
CA ASN A 167 -3.78 1.47 19.79
C ASN A 167 -2.42 1.75 19.12
N PHE A 168 -2.12 1.13 17.97
CA PHE A 168 -0.84 1.33 17.28
C PHE A 168 -0.94 2.36 16.18
N LEU A 169 0.17 3.06 15.94
CA LEU A 169 0.25 4.16 15.00
C LEU A 169 0.69 3.65 13.63
N GLY A 170 1.55 2.62 13.58
CA GLY A 170 2.09 2.01 12.38
C GLY A 170 3.56 2.41 12.20
N GLY A 171 4.48 1.49 12.40
CA GLY A 171 5.94 1.74 12.48
C GLY A 171 6.60 1.02 13.65
N GLU A 172 5.98 0.00 14.21
CA GLU A 172 6.40 -0.66 15.43
C GLU A 172 6.82 -2.12 15.19
N PHE A 173 7.65 -2.62 16.09
CA PHE A 173 8.13 -3.99 16.14
C PHE A 173 7.72 -4.57 17.49
N PHE A 174 6.95 -5.65 17.47
CA PHE A 174 6.45 -6.34 18.64
C PHE A 174 7.12 -7.68 18.83
N ILE A 175 7.26 -8.06 20.09
CA ILE A 175 7.65 -9.40 20.50
C ILE A 175 6.43 -10.04 21.13
N LYS A 176 5.95 -11.12 20.52
CA LYS A 176 4.98 -12.01 21.12
C LYS A 176 5.71 -13.23 21.67
N THR A 177 5.49 -13.48 22.96
CA THR A 177 5.79 -14.77 23.59
C THR A 177 4.54 -15.33 24.25
N ASN A 178 4.66 -16.55 24.78
CA ASN A 178 3.61 -17.16 25.60
C ASN A 178 3.27 -16.33 26.85
N LYS A 179 4.20 -15.49 27.33
CA LYS A 179 4.05 -14.72 28.57
C LYS A 179 3.65 -13.27 28.33
N GLU A 180 4.10 -12.66 27.24
CA GLU A 180 3.95 -11.23 27.00
C GLU A 180 3.76 -10.89 25.52
N PHE A 181 3.10 -9.75 25.28
CA PHE A 181 3.11 -9.06 23.99
C PHE A 181 3.59 -7.63 24.28
N LYS A 182 4.75 -7.25 23.76
CA LYS A 182 5.34 -5.94 24.04
C LYS A 182 5.94 -5.31 22.80
N MET A 183 5.88 -3.98 22.74
CA MET A 183 6.60 -3.19 21.75
C MET A 183 8.09 -3.23 22.10
N ALA A 184 8.92 -3.73 21.18
CA ALA A 184 10.36 -3.83 21.36
C ALA A 184 11.13 -2.79 20.53
N ALA A 185 10.54 -2.27 19.45
CA ALA A 185 11.10 -1.14 18.73
C ALA A 185 10.02 -0.31 18.04
N HIS A 186 10.33 0.95 17.71
CA HIS A 186 9.48 1.78 16.86
C HIS A 186 10.28 2.88 16.14
N PHE A 187 9.71 3.42 15.06
CA PHE A 187 10.20 4.67 14.48
C PHE A 187 9.97 5.84 15.43
N GLN A 188 10.91 6.79 15.45
CA GLN A 188 10.76 8.03 16.20
C GLN A 188 9.44 8.71 15.83
N TYR A 189 8.58 8.92 16.84
CA TYR A 189 7.32 9.61 16.65
C TYR A 189 7.55 11.10 16.40
N VAL A 190 6.80 11.63 15.44
CA VAL A 190 6.73 13.05 15.11
C VAL A 190 5.31 13.53 15.31
N THR A 191 5.15 14.68 15.95
CA THR A 191 3.83 15.29 16.10
C THR A 191 3.40 15.91 14.78
N LEU A 192 2.33 15.39 14.20
CA LEU A 192 1.68 15.93 13.02
C LEU A 192 0.63 16.97 13.43
N GLN A 193 0.62 18.09 12.71
CA GLN A 193 -0.35 19.17 12.93
C GLN A 193 -1.51 19.05 11.94
N GLY A 194 -2.74 19.17 12.47
CA GLY A 194 -3.97 19.10 11.68
C GLY A 194 -4.28 17.68 11.19
N LYS A 195 -5.10 17.61 10.13
CA LYS A 195 -5.46 16.34 9.50
C LYS A 195 -4.27 15.80 8.68
N PRO A 196 -3.84 14.54 8.87
CA PRO A 196 -2.75 13.98 8.09
C PRO A 196 -3.05 13.93 6.59
N SER A 197 -2.08 14.38 5.81
CA SER A 197 -2.02 14.35 4.35
C SER A 197 -0.53 14.40 3.95
N PRO A 198 -0.16 14.04 2.71
CA PRO A 198 1.24 14.17 2.27
C PRO A 198 1.86 15.54 2.53
N LEU A 199 1.13 16.61 2.20
CA LEU A 199 1.59 17.98 2.42
C LEU A 199 1.69 18.35 3.92
N SER A 200 0.64 18.09 4.71
CA SER A 200 0.67 18.41 6.15
C SER A 200 1.70 17.57 6.91
N SER A 201 1.91 16.32 6.50
CA SER A 201 3.01 15.48 6.99
C SER A 201 4.35 16.12 6.68
N ALA A 202 4.63 16.48 5.43
CA ALA A 202 5.91 17.10 5.06
C ALA A 202 6.22 18.35 5.87
N ILE A 203 5.25 19.26 6.01
CA ILE A 203 5.41 20.48 6.83
C ILE A 203 5.68 20.12 8.29
N SER A 204 4.92 19.18 8.86
CA SER A 204 5.08 18.76 10.25
C SER A 204 6.46 18.14 10.52
N TYR A 205 6.97 17.30 9.62
CA TYR A 205 8.31 16.72 9.74
C TYR A 205 9.41 17.78 9.65
N LEU A 206 9.30 18.73 8.71
CA LEU A 206 10.25 19.82 8.58
C LEU A 206 10.28 20.68 9.85
N HIS A 207 9.11 21.08 10.36
CA HIS A 207 8.98 21.87 11.58
C HIS A 207 9.53 21.14 12.81
N PHE A 208 9.18 19.86 12.99
CA PHE A 208 9.66 19.03 14.10
C PHE A 208 11.20 18.96 14.14
N PHE A 209 11.85 18.89 12.98
CA PHE A 209 13.31 18.89 12.89
C PHE A 209 13.95 20.28 12.69
N LYS A 210 13.17 21.36 12.83
CA LYS A 210 13.59 22.76 12.73
C LYS A 210 14.17 23.15 11.35
N TYR A 211 13.66 22.56 10.29
CA TYR A 211 13.90 23.00 8.91
C TYR A 211 12.81 23.97 8.47
N ASN A 212 13.17 24.96 7.64
CA ASN A 212 12.21 25.90 7.06
C ASN A 212 11.42 25.22 5.92
N PRO A 213 10.09 25.05 6.02
CA PRO A 213 9.27 24.45 4.96
C PRO A 213 9.33 25.19 3.63
N ASP A 214 9.42 26.52 3.67
CA ASP A 214 9.39 27.38 2.48
C ASP A 214 10.60 27.15 1.55
N SER A 215 11.67 26.53 2.07
CA SER A 215 12.85 26.17 1.29
C SER A 215 12.66 24.93 0.42
N PHE A 216 11.64 24.11 0.69
CA PHE A 216 11.45 22.80 0.05
C PHE A 216 10.08 22.64 -0.60
N ILE A 217 9.07 23.36 -0.12
CA ILE A 217 7.69 23.24 -0.59
C ILE A 217 7.30 24.57 -1.24
N ALA A 218 7.34 24.63 -2.58
CA ALA A 218 6.99 25.83 -3.31
C ALA A 218 5.45 26.05 -3.35
N ASN A 219 4.98 27.22 -2.91
CA ASN A 219 3.66 27.80 -3.18
C ASN A 219 2.46 26.82 -3.19
N THR A 220 2.23 26.09 -2.09
CA THR A 220 1.06 25.20 -1.96
C THR A 220 -0.21 25.91 -1.49
N GLY A 221 -0.17 27.24 -1.30
CA GLY A 221 -1.31 28.05 -0.87
C GLY A 221 -1.72 27.86 0.61
N ILE A 222 -1.09 26.93 1.32
CA ILE A 222 -1.23 26.75 2.77
C ILE A 222 -0.06 27.46 3.44
N THR A 223 -0.33 28.56 4.13
CA THR A 223 0.69 29.18 4.97
C THR A 223 1.06 28.23 6.11
N THR A 224 2.35 28.03 6.34
CA THR A 224 2.91 27.28 7.49
C THR A 224 2.23 27.70 8.81
N ASN A 225 1.95 28.99 8.96
CA ASN A 225 1.21 29.60 10.06
C ASN A 225 -0.24 29.09 10.26
N ALA A 226 -0.89 28.54 9.23
CA ALA A 226 -2.26 28.03 9.31
C ALA A 226 -2.33 26.61 9.90
N LEU A 227 -1.27 25.81 9.74
CA LEU A 227 -1.17 24.48 10.35
C LEU A 227 -0.81 24.57 11.84
N GLU A 228 0.01 25.56 12.23
CA GLU A 228 0.38 25.81 13.63
C GLU A 228 -0.81 26.21 14.51
N LYS A 229 -1.87 26.78 13.93
CA LYS A 229 -3.08 27.22 14.66
C LYS A 229 -4.13 26.11 14.84
N ASN A 230 -3.95 24.92 14.24
CA ASN A 230 -4.89 23.82 14.39
C ASN A 230 -4.63 23.03 15.68
N SER A 231 -5.64 22.98 16.55
CA SER A 231 -5.58 22.31 17.86
C SER A 231 -5.55 20.77 17.82
N ASN A 232 -5.82 20.17 16.65
CA ASN A 232 -5.74 18.72 16.47
C ASN A 232 -4.30 18.31 16.10
N SER A 233 -3.67 17.54 16.97
CA SER A 233 -2.36 16.92 16.73
C SER A 233 -2.45 15.41 16.86
N CYS A 234 -1.66 14.68 16.08
CA CYS A 234 -1.56 13.22 16.18
C CYS A 234 -0.10 12.76 16.01
N LEU A 235 0.23 11.59 16.52
CA LEU A 235 1.58 11.02 16.34
C LEU A 235 1.72 10.38 14.96
N SER A 236 2.88 10.57 14.36
CA SER A 236 3.19 10.06 13.03
C SER A 236 3.34 8.54 13.01
N SER A 237 3.12 7.99 11.82
CA SER A 237 3.35 6.58 11.48
C SER A 237 4.32 6.53 10.31
N ILE A 238 4.78 5.34 9.95
CA ILE A 238 5.62 5.16 8.76
C ILE A 238 4.88 5.53 7.47
N ASP A 239 3.57 5.30 7.37
CA ASP A 239 2.75 5.78 6.24
C ASP A 239 2.86 7.30 6.07
N HIS A 240 2.81 8.04 7.20
CA HIS A 240 2.99 9.48 7.19
C HIS A 240 4.39 9.91 6.77
N PHE A 241 5.41 9.07 6.99
CA PHE A 241 6.75 9.33 6.51
C PHE A 241 6.87 9.12 4.99
N PHE A 242 6.23 8.09 4.42
CA PHE A 242 6.10 7.93 2.97
C PHE A 242 5.38 9.13 2.33
N ASP A 243 4.27 9.55 2.94
CA ASP A 243 3.50 10.75 2.61
C ASP A 243 4.40 12.00 2.59
N CYS A 244 5.21 12.19 3.64
CA CYS A 244 6.18 13.29 3.75
C CYS A 244 7.17 13.29 2.59
N ILE A 245 7.85 12.16 2.33
CA ILE A 245 8.86 12.08 1.26
C ILE A 245 8.21 12.30 -0.12
N SER A 246 7.04 11.74 -0.37
CA SER A 246 6.29 11.95 -1.62
C SER A 246 5.95 13.42 -1.88
N SER A 247 5.53 14.15 -0.83
CA SER A 247 5.24 15.57 -0.96
C SER A 247 6.50 16.43 -1.10
N LEU A 248 7.60 16.08 -0.43
CA LEU A 248 8.89 16.77 -0.59
C LEU A 248 9.47 16.61 -1.99
N LEU A 249 9.18 15.49 -2.64
CA LEU A 249 9.56 15.22 -4.03
C LEU A 249 8.55 15.77 -5.03
N ASP A 250 7.50 16.49 -4.62
CA ASP A 250 6.49 17.07 -5.51
C ASP A 250 5.88 15.98 -6.42
N ILE A 251 5.37 14.92 -5.79
CA ILE A 251 4.71 13.77 -6.45
C ILE A 251 3.22 13.73 -6.09
N VAL A 252 2.93 13.66 -4.79
CA VAL A 252 1.56 13.66 -4.25
C VAL A 252 1.52 14.57 -3.04
N HIS A 253 0.60 15.55 -3.04
CA HIS A 253 0.37 16.46 -1.92
C HIS A 253 -0.90 16.12 -1.13
N THR A 254 -1.88 15.48 -1.78
CA THR A 254 -3.15 15.07 -1.18
C THR A 254 -3.50 13.66 -1.64
N ASN A 255 -3.78 12.77 -0.67
CA ASN A 255 -4.22 11.42 -0.96
C ASN A 255 -5.72 11.43 -1.28
N THR A 256 -6.09 10.90 -2.44
CA THR A 256 -7.48 10.64 -2.87
C THR A 256 -7.93 9.20 -2.53
N TYR A 257 -6.97 8.31 -2.25
CA TYR A 257 -7.18 6.98 -1.69
C TYR A 257 -6.04 6.58 -0.73
N ALA A 258 -6.27 5.57 0.10
CA ALA A 258 -5.29 5.11 1.07
C ALA A 258 -4.03 4.53 0.36
N GLY A 259 -2.85 4.98 0.76
CA GLY A 259 -1.56 4.51 0.24
C GLY A 259 -1.11 5.12 -1.09
N GLU A 260 -1.82 6.13 -1.63
CA GLU A 260 -1.51 6.75 -2.92
C GLU A 260 -0.07 7.29 -3.01
N ALA A 261 0.36 8.09 -2.04
CA ALA A 261 1.72 8.62 -2.00
C ALA A 261 2.80 7.53 -1.95
N ALA A 262 2.59 6.48 -1.16
CA ALA A 262 3.53 5.37 -1.06
C ALA A 262 3.64 4.59 -2.39
N GLN A 263 2.52 4.34 -3.06
CA GLN A 263 2.49 3.69 -4.39
C GLN A 263 3.14 4.55 -5.47
N ALA A 264 2.90 5.87 -5.45
CA ALA A 264 3.53 6.80 -6.38
C ALA A 264 5.05 6.90 -6.16
N LEU A 265 5.50 6.83 -4.90
CA LEU A 265 6.94 6.81 -4.59
C LEU A 265 7.59 5.50 -5.03
N GLU A 266 6.88 4.37 -4.89
CA GLU A 266 7.33 3.05 -5.38
C GLU A 266 7.46 3.05 -6.91
N SER A 267 6.49 3.63 -7.62
CA SER A 267 6.46 3.59 -9.08
C SER A 267 7.62 4.34 -9.73
N ILE A 268 8.06 5.46 -9.13
CA ILE A 268 9.20 6.23 -9.67
C ILE A 268 10.56 5.66 -9.26
N ALA A 269 10.61 4.69 -8.35
CA ALA A 269 11.87 4.12 -7.91
C ALA A 269 12.60 3.44 -9.07
N ASP A 270 13.91 3.63 -9.08
CA ASP A 270 14.86 3.06 -10.02
C ASP A 270 15.51 1.80 -9.40
N ALA A 271 15.68 0.76 -10.20
CA ALA A 271 16.28 -0.49 -9.74
C ALA A 271 17.82 -0.44 -9.65
N THR A 272 18.47 0.54 -10.28
CA THR A 272 19.95 0.59 -10.36
C THR A 272 20.60 1.13 -9.09
N THR A 273 19.90 2.01 -8.35
CA THR A 273 20.43 2.66 -7.16
C THR A 273 20.45 1.70 -5.95
N LYS A 274 21.64 1.39 -5.45
CA LYS A 274 21.85 0.52 -4.27
C LYS A 274 22.07 1.29 -2.97
N ASP A 275 22.29 2.59 -3.05
CA ASP A 275 22.55 3.44 -1.89
C ASP A 275 21.32 3.52 -0.97
N TYR A 276 21.57 3.91 0.28
CA TYR A 276 20.55 4.21 1.29
C TYR A 276 21.03 5.35 2.19
N TYR A 277 20.14 5.90 3.01
CA TYR A 277 20.45 6.98 3.94
C TYR A 277 20.96 6.45 5.28
N LYS A 278 21.84 7.20 5.92
CA LYS A 278 22.30 6.88 7.27
C LYS A 278 21.17 7.06 8.28
N TYR A 279 21.06 6.14 9.22
CA TYR A 279 20.12 6.18 10.33
C TYR A 279 20.83 5.75 11.62
N ARG A 280 20.15 5.93 12.77
CA ARG A 280 20.64 5.45 14.07
C ARG A 280 19.52 4.71 14.79
N ILE A 281 19.89 3.65 15.49
CA ILE A 281 19.00 2.93 16.40
C ILE A 281 19.50 3.21 17.81
N LYS A 282 18.65 3.79 18.65
CA LYS A 282 18.93 4.06 20.06
C LYS A 282 18.28 2.97 20.89
N ASN A 283 18.96 2.51 21.93
CA ASN A 283 18.35 1.65 22.94
C ASN A 283 17.85 2.56 24.07
N GLU A 284 16.54 2.75 24.16
CA GLU A 284 15.92 3.44 25.30
C GLU A 284 15.34 2.34 26.20
N ASN A 285 15.45 2.48 27.54
CA ASN A 285 15.29 1.38 28.52
C ASN A 285 14.08 0.43 28.33
N SER A 286 13.03 0.84 27.61
CA SER A 286 11.84 0.05 27.29
C SER A 286 11.74 -0.46 25.83
N ALA A 287 12.37 0.19 24.86
CA ALA A 287 12.29 -0.16 23.44
C ALA A 287 13.42 0.49 22.61
N PHE A 288 13.74 -0.11 21.45
CA PHE A 288 14.63 0.52 20.49
C PHE A 288 13.92 1.62 19.70
N VAL A 289 14.54 2.79 19.57
CA VAL A 289 14.02 3.92 18.80
C VAL A 289 14.84 4.13 17.54
N ILE A 290 14.18 4.06 16.38
CA ILE A 290 14.79 4.32 15.08
C ILE A 290 14.71 5.83 14.79
N ASP A 291 15.87 6.48 14.81
CA ASP A 291 16.00 7.92 14.55
C ASP A 291 15.93 8.22 13.04
N ILE A 292 14.89 8.96 12.66
CA ILE A 292 14.61 9.31 11.26
C ILE A 292 15.25 10.64 10.83
N LYS A 293 15.84 11.41 11.76
CA LYS A 293 16.39 12.75 11.47
C LYS A 293 17.45 12.71 10.38
N ASN A 294 18.32 11.70 10.43
CA ASN A 294 19.40 11.55 9.45
C ASN A 294 18.89 11.09 8.08
N ILE A 295 17.78 10.35 8.05
CA ILE A 295 17.12 9.94 6.81
C ILE A 295 16.56 11.19 6.13
N LEU A 296 15.74 11.97 6.85
CA LEU A 296 15.17 13.20 6.33
C LEU A 296 16.26 14.19 5.89
N ARG A 297 17.30 14.40 6.71
CA ARG A 297 18.43 15.26 6.35
C ARG A 297 19.10 14.81 5.05
N GLY A 298 19.29 13.50 4.87
CA GLY A 298 19.85 12.94 3.64
C GLY A 298 18.98 13.21 2.42
N VAL A 299 17.66 13.05 2.55
CA VAL A 299 16.69 13.38 1.49
C VAL A 299 16.75 14.87 1.14
N LEU A 300 16.71 15.76 2.13
CA LEU A 300 16.75 17.20 1.91
C LEU A 300 18.04 17.64 1.20
N ILE A 301 19.19 17.06 1.56
CA ILE A 301 20.45 17.32 0.85
C ILE A 301 20.36 16.88 -0.60
N ASP A 302 19.86 15.66 -0.87
CA ASP A 302 19.74 15.15 -2.23
C ASP A 302 18.77 16.00 -3.08
N ILE A 303 17.72 16.56 -2.47
CA ILE A 303 16.80 17.53 -3.12
C ILE A 303 17.54 18.83 -3.46
N LEU A 304 18.30 19.40 -2.53
CA LEU A 304 19.02 20.67 -2.74
C LEU A 304 20.08 20.58 -3.84
N ILE A 305 20.77 19.44 -3.95
CA ILE A 305 21.73 19.18 -5.03
C ILE A 305 21.07 18.70 -6.33
N LYS A 306 19.73 18.73 -6.40
CA LYS A 306 18.92 18.39 -7.59
C LYS A 306 19.18 16.98 -8.14
N LYS A 307 19.33 15.98 -7.26
CA LYS A 307 19.35 14.58 -7.71
C LYS A 307 18.00 14.17 -8.28
N GLU A 308 18.02 13.15 -9.14
CA GLU A 308 16.80 12.60 -9.72
C GLU A 308 15.85 12.08 -8.63
N LYS A 309 14.55 12.39 -8.78
CA LYS A 309 13.50 11.96 -7.83
C LYS A 309 13.47 10.43 -7.68
N SER A 310 13.70 9.70 -8.77
CA SER A 310 13.79 8.24 -8.83
C SER A 310 14.89 7.69 -7.90
N MET A 311 16.08 8.29 -7.94
CA MET A 311 17.21 7.93 -7.08
C MET A 311 16.88 8.18 -5.60
N ILE A 312 16.28 9.33 -5.27
CA ILE A 312 15.90 9.68 -3.89
C ILE A 312 14.84 8.69 -3.36
N ALA A 313 13.79 8.42 -4.14
CA ALA A 313 12.77 7.44 -3.82
C ALA A 313 13.40 6.05 -3.58
N THR A 314 14.37 5.66 -4.40
CA THR A 314 15.06 4.37 -4.27
C THR A 314 15.87 4.29 -2.99
N LYS A 315 16.68 5.31 -2.70
CA LYS A 315 17.46 5.38 -1.46
C LYS A 315 16.57 5.34 -0.22
N PHE A 316 15.43 6.02 -0.27
CA PHE A 316 14.46 6.00 0.83
C PHE A 316 13.92 4.58 1.08
N HIS A 317 13.42 3.89 0.04
CA HIS A 317 12.95 2.51 0.15
C HIS A 317 14.06 1.56 0.65
N ASN A 318 15.27 1.67 0.10
CA ASN A 318 16.43 0.88 0.55
C ASN A 318 16.72 1.14 2.03
N THR A 319 16.57 2.38 2.50
CA THR A 319 16.77 2.74 3.91
C THR A 319 15.76 2.04 4.81
N ILE A 320 14.46 2.07 4.46
CA ILE A 320 13.43 1.37 5.23
C ILE A 320 13.71 -0.13 5.23
N TYR A 321 14.00 -0.72 4.07
CA TYR A 321 14.42 -2.13 3.96
C TYR A 321 15.58 -2.48 4.91
N HIS A 322 16.65 -1.68 4.90
CA HIS A 322 17.83 -1.92 5.74
C HIS A 322 17.50 -1.81 7.23
N ILE A 323 16.73 -0.80 7.63
CA ILE A 323 16.27 -0.61 9.01
C ILE A 323 15.46 -1.83 9.46
N THR A 324 14.48 -2.25 8.64
CA THR A 324 13.60 -3.37 8.97
C THR A 324 14.40 -4.66 9.16
N CYS A 325 15.29 -4.98 8.23
CA CYS A 325 16.12 -6.19 8.33
C CYS A 325 17.06 -6.12 9.54
N GLN A 326 17.75 -4.99 9.75
CA GLN A 326 18.67 -4.85 10.86
C GLN A 326 17.95 -4.96 12.21
N MET A 327 16.80 -4.29 12.38
CA MET A 327 16.05 -4.34 13.63
C MET A 327 15.50 -5.74 13.90
N ALA A 328 14.93 -6.40 12.88
CA ALA A 328 14.46 -7.77 13.01
C ALA A 328 15.58 -8.73 13.43
N LEU A 329 16.80 -8.57 12.90
CA LEU A 329 17.96 -9.35 13.29
C LEU A 329 18.41 -9.09 14.73
N ILE A 330 18.43 -7.82 15.15
CA ILE A 330 18.75 -7.45 16.55
C ILE A 330 17.76 -8.13 17.49
N LEU A 331 16.46 -7.99 17.22
CA LEU A 331 15.41 -8.59 18.02
C LEU A 331 15.47 -10.13 17.99
N SER A 332 15.71 -10.72 16.82
CA SER A 332 15.84 -12.17 16.67
C SER A 332 16.97 -12.73 17.54
N LYS A 333 18.13 -12.08 17.54
CA LYS A 333 19.29 -12.48 18.37
C LYS A 333 19.03 -12.27 19.86
N LEU A 334 18.40 -11.17 20.25
CA LEU A 334 18.11 -10.86 21.66
C LEU A 334 17.09 -11.81 22.28
N TYR A 335 16.07 -12.21 21.53
CA TYR A 335 14.96 -13.01 22.04
C TYR A 335 15.02 -14.49 21.63
N GLY A 336 15.96 -14.89 20.77
CA GLY A 336 16.05 -16.25 20.24
C GLY A 336 14.86 -16.63 19.35
N ILE A 337 14.24 -15.65 18.69
CA ILE A 337 13.04 -15.83 17.87
C ILE A 337 13.40 -15.69 16.40
N ASN A 338 13.14 -16.73 15.61
CA ASN A 338 13.44 -16.74 14.17
C ASN A 338 12.18 -16.55 13.30
N LYS A 339 11.00 -16.46 13.93
CA LYS A 339 9.71 -16.28 13.25
C LYS A 339 9.38 -14.79 13.16
N ILE A 340 9.27 -14.27 11.95
CA ILE A 340 8.93 -12.86 11.67
C ILE A 340 7.58 -12.79 10.95
N ILE A 341 6.67 -11.96 11.42
CA ILE A 341 5.40 -11.62 10.79
C ILE A 341 5.48 -10.18 10.27
N LEU A 342 5.14 -9.96 9.01
CA LEU A 342 5.05 -8.63 8.39
C LEU A 342 3.57 -8.29 8.16
N SER A 343 3.12 -7.17 8.71
CA SER A 343 1.71 -6.77 8.69
C SER A 343 1.51 -5.26 8.61
N GLY A 344 0.28 -4.85 8.30
CA GLY A 344 -0.09 -3.44 8.11
C GLY A 344 -0.09 -2.97 6.65
N THR A 345 -0.73 -1.83 6.42
CA THR A 345 -1.02 -1.30 5.08
C THR A 345 0.21 -0.95 4.26
N THR A 346 1.33 -0.56 4.88
CA THR A 346 2.54 -0.17 4.14
C THR A 346 3.17 -1.36 3.41
N PHE A 347 3.06 -2.58 3.95
CA PHE A 347 3.55 -3.79 3.27
C PHE A 347 2.69 -4.22 2.06
N GLN A 348 1.65 -3.45 1.69
CA GLN A 348 1.03 -3.57 0.36
C GLN A 348 1.95 -3.05 -0.76
N ASN A 349 2.98 -2.27 -0.42
CA ASN A 349 4.07 -1.91 -1.33
C ASN A 349 4.85 -3.18 -1.72
N LYS A 350 4.72 -3.59 -2.99
CA LYS A 350 5.23 -4.87 -3.50
C LYS A 350 6.74 -4.93 -3.32
N ARG A 351 7.44 -3.84 -3.68
CA ARG A 351 8.89 -3.74 -3.54
C ARG A 351 9.36 -3.92 -2.09
N LEU A 352 8.79 -3.16 -1.16
CA LEU A 352 9.20 -3.21 0.24
C LEU A 352 9.00 -4.62 0.83
N LEU A 353 7.83 -5.22 0.60
CA LEU A 353 7.54 -6.55 1.12
C LEU A 353 8.43 -7.62 0.48
N GLU A 354 8.71 -7.55 -0.82
CA GLU A 354 9.66 -8.44 -1.48
C GLU A 354 11.08 -8.32 -0.95
N ASP A 355 11.60 -7.09 -0.89
CA ASP A 355 12.99 -6.82 -0.47
C ASP A 355 13.20 -7.25 0.98
N VAL A 356 12.29 -6.88 1.89
CA VAL A 356 12.34 -7.28 3.30
C VAL A 356 12.20 -8.80 3.44
N SER A 357 11.25 -9.43 2.73
CA SER A 357 11.06 -10.89 2.81
C SER A 357 12.31 -11.64 2.32
N LYS A 358 12.89 -11.23 1.19
CA LYS A 358 14.13 -11.82 0.64
C LYS A 358 15.31 -11.57 1.58
N GLY A 359 15.46 -10.36 2.12
CA GLY A 359 16.53 -10.00 3.04
C GLY A 359 16.50 -10.81 4.34
N LEU A 360 15.34 -10.91 4.99
CA LEU A 360 15.19 -11.68 6.23
C LEU A 360 15.40 -13.19 6.00
N LYS A 361 14.92 -13.74 4.87
CA LYS A 361 15.14 -15.15 4.53
C LYS A 361 16.62 -15.49 4.32
N LYS A 362 17.42 -14.57 3.75
CA LYS A 362 18.88 -14.76 3.61
C LYS A 362 19.59 -14.91 4.95
N GLU A 363 19.02 -14.33 6.00
CA GLU A 363 19.51 -14.41 7.37
C GLU A 363 18.92 -15.60 8.15
N ASN A 364 18.35 -16.58 7.47
CA ASN A 364 17.72 -17.78 8.03
C ASN A 364 16.48 -17.49 8.92
N LEU A 365 15.83 -16.34 8.75
CA LEU A 365 14.57 -16.02 9.43
C LEU A 365 13.37 -16.55 8.63
N ARG A 366 12.37 -17.08 9.34
CA ARG A 366 11.11 -17.58 8.77
C ARG A 366 10.11 -16.43 8.70
N VAL A 367 9.87 -15.93 7.49
CA VAL A 367 9.01 -14.75 7.24
C VAL A 367 7.61 -15.17 6.84
N TYR A 368 6.62 -14.57 7.49
CA TYR A 368 5.19 -14.72 7.22
C TYR A 368 4.62 -13.34 6.93
N PHE A 369 3.65 -13.28 6.03
CA PHE A 369 2.89 -12.07 5.71
C PHE A 369 1.50 -12.50 5.25
N ASN A 370 0.54 -11.57 5.28
CA ASN A 370 -0.83 -11.90 4.95
C ASN A 370 -1.02 -12.19 3.45
N SER A 371 -1.52 -13.38 3.16
CA SER A 371 -1.96 -13.78 1.81
C SER A 371 -3.45 -13.48 1.57
N LYS A 372 -4.20 -13.17 2.63
CA LYS A 372 -5.63 -12.77 2.60
C LYS A 372 -5.77 -11.38 3.24
N PRO A 373 -6.76 -10.57 2.85
CA PRO A 373 -6.86 -9.22 3.40
C PRO A 373 -7.27 -9.29 4.88
N TYR A 374 -6.77 -8.35 5.68
CA TYR A 374 -7.24 -8.16 7.05
C TYR A 374 -8.71 -7.75 7.06
N LEU A 375 -9.46 -8.23 8.04
CA LEU A 375 -10.87 -7.92 8.25
C LEU A 375 -11.03 -6.46 8.69
N ASP A 376 -11.17 -5.54 7.75
CA ASP A 376 -11.78 -4.23 8.04
C ASP A 376 -13.29 -4.42 8.15
N ASN A 377 -13.74 -4.76 9.36
CA ASN A 377 -15.02 -4.39 9.97
C ASN A 377 -15.16 -5.11 11.31
N THR A 378 -14.70 -4.48 12.39
CA THR A 378 -15.30 -4.68 13.71
C THR A 378 -16.68 -4.04 13.70
N GLU A 379 -17.71 -4.82 13.36
CA GLU A 379 -18.97 -4.71 14.08
C GLU A 379 -19.02 -5.89 15.04
N ILE A 380 -18.78 -5.57 16.30
CA ILE A 380 -19.25 -6.35 17.43
C ILE A 380 -20.77 -6.39 17.29
N LEU A 381 -21.31 -7.57 17.02
CA LEU A 381 -22.66 -7.89 17.45
C LEU A 381 -22.50 -8.93 18.55
N LEU A 382 -22.99 -8.55 19.74
CA LEU A 382 -23.16 -9.40 20.91
C LEU A 382 -23.85 -10.72 20.53
#